data_AF-A0A2G1ZRZ5-F1
#
_entry.id   AF-A0A2G1ZRZ5-F1
#
_cell.length_a   1.000
_cell.length_b   1.000
_cell.length_c   1.000
_cell.angle_alpha   90.00
_cell.angle_beta   90.00
_cell.angle_gamma   90.00
#
_symmetry.space_group_name_H-M   'P 1'
#
loop_
_entity.id
_entity.type
_entity.pdbx_description
1 polymer ?
#
loop_
_entity_poly.entity_id
_entity_poly.type
_entity_poly.pdbx_seq_one_letter_code
_entity_poly.pdbx_strand_id
1 'polypeptide(L)'
;EDASDAARAKVEAAAQGVLDAREAHPGSTLADLYDPLTMPADLAKAHAGLDRAVDRCYRSQPFGSDRVRVEYLFAMWERLVSPITAPVKKTRKRKKS
;
A
#
# COMPACT_ATOMS: atom_id res chain seq x y z
N GLU A 1 -3.87 12.65 -1.55
CA GLU A 1 -4.14 12.79 -2.99
C GLU A 1 -4.38 11.41 -3.54
N ASP A 2 -5.28 11.29 -4.51
CA ASP A 2 -5.53 10.02 -5.18
C ASP A 2 -4.41 9.69 -6.17
N ALA A 3 -4.17 8.40 -6.38
CA ALA A 3 -3.21 7.93 -7.37
C ALA A 3 -3.64 8.39 -8.78
N SER A 4 -2.67 8.78 -9.60
CA SER A 4 -2.92 9.12 -11.01
C SER A 4 -3.45 7.92 -11.78
N ASP A 5 -4.20 8.15 -12.86
CA ASP A 5 -4.74 7.07 -13.69
C ASP A 5 -3.64 6.17 -14.28
N ALA A 6 -2.48 6.76 -14.61
CA ALA A 6 -1.32 5.99 -15.07
C ALA A 6 -0.73 5.10 -13.96
N ALA A 7 -0.75 5.54 -12.70
CA ALA A 7 -0.34 4.72 -11.57
C ALA A 7 -1.37 3.60 -11.32
N ARG A 8 -2.67 3.92 -11.39
CA ARG A 8 -3.76 2.95 -11.27
C ARG A 8 -3.64 1.83 -12.31
N ALA A 9 -3.48 2.17 -13.59
CA ALA A 9 -3.32 1.19 -14.67
C ALA A 9 -2.10 0.27 -14.48
N LYS A 10 -1.00 0.79 -13.93
CA LYS A 10 0.19 -0.03 -13.61
C LYS A 10 -0.08 -1.03 -12.48
N VAL A 11 -0.84 -0.62 -11.46
CA VAL A 11 -1.24 -1.50 -10.36
C VAL A 11 -2.21 -2.57 -10.87
N GLU A 12 -3.19 -2.19 -11.69
CA GLU A 12 -4.15 -3.13 -12.31
C GLU A 12 -3.45 -4.19 -13.16
N ALA A 13 -2.52 -3.79 -14.04
CA ALA A 13 -1.75 -4.73 -14.84
C ALA A 13 -0.90 -5.68 -13.98
N ALA A 14 -0.28 -5.18 -12.90
CA ALA A 14 0.49 -6.03 -11.99
C ALA A 14 -0.42 -6.97 -11.18
N ALA A 15 -1.61 -6.53 -10.79
CA ALA A 15 -2.61 -7.34 -10.10
C ALA A 15 -3.11 -8.47 -11.00
N GLN A 16 -3.34 -8.20 -12.29
CA GLN A 16 -3.67 -9.24 -13.27
C GLN A 16 -2.57 -10.30 -13.34
N GLY A 17 -1.30 -9.92 -13.32
CA GLY A 17 -0.19 -10.88 -13.28
C GLY A 17 -0.20 -11.80 -12.05
N VAL A 18 -0.71 -11.35 -10.90
CA VAL A 18 -0.92 -12.20 -9.72
C VAL A 18 -2.07 -13.18 -9.95
N LEU A 19 -3.14 -12.77 -10.63
CA LEU A 19 -4.26 -13.65 -10.98
C LEU A 19 -3.81 -14.72 -11.98
N ASP A 20 -3.08 -14.32 -13.03
CA ASP A 20 -2.54 -15.23 -14.04
C ASP A 20 -1.58 -16.26 -13.40
N ALA A 21 -0.74 -15.82 -12.47
CA ALA A 21 0.15 -16.71 -11.73
C ALA A 21 -0.63 -17.71 -10.86
N ARG A 22 -1.74 -17.31 -10.22
CA ARG A 22 -2.58 -18.25 -9.48
C ARG A 22 -3.24 -19.28 -10.40
N GLU A 23 -3.73 -18.85 -11.56
CA GLU A 23 -4.40 -19.73 -12.54
C GLU A 23 -3.46 -20.79 -13.13
N ALA A 24 -2.16 -20.50 -13.20
CA ALA A 24 -1.13 -21.42 -13.67
C ALA A 24 -0.91 -22.65 -12.77
N HIS A 25 -1.48 -22.69 -11.57
CA HIS A 25 -1.34 -23.80 -10.60
C HIS A 25 -2.69 -24.50 -10.31
N PRO A 26 -3.31 -25.15 -11.31
CA PRO A 26 -4.59 -25.83 -11.12
C PRO A 26 -4.48 -26.93 -10.07
N GLY A 27 -5.43 -26.99 -9.14
CA GLY A 27 -5.48 -27.97 -8.07
C GLY A 27 -4.80 -27.54 -6.76
N SER A 28 -4.06 -26.42 -6.74
CA SER A 28 -3.58 -25.81 -5.50
C SER A 28 -4.70 -24.96 -4.88
N THR A 29 -4.88 -25.05 -3.57
CA THR A 29 -5.75 -24.12 -2.85
C THR A 29 -5.03 -22.78 -2.65
N LEU A 30 -5.78 -21.73 -2.27
CA LEU A 30 -5.15 -20.47 -1.86
C LEU A 30 -4.23 -20.64 -0.65
N ALA A 31 -4.49 -21.61 0.23
CA ALA A 31 -3.59 -21.87 1.34
C ALA A 31 -2.24 -22.40 0.83
N ASP A 32 -2.27 -23.36 -0.08
CA ASP A 32 -1.05 -23.95 -0.68
C ASP A 32 -0.23 -22.91 -1.44
N LEU A 33 -0.90 -22.04 -2.19
CA LEU A 33 -0.25 -20.98 -2.98
C LEU A 33 0.40 -19.88 -2.12
N TYR A 34 -0.03 -19.74 -0.85
CA TYR A 34 0.42 -18.67 0.04
C TYR A 34 1.17 -19.17 1.26
N ASP A 35 1.48 -20.47 1.33
CA ASP A 35 2.45 -20.98 2.29
C ASP A 35 3.82 -20.35 2.01
N PRO A 36 4.45 -19.65 2.97
CA PRO A 36 5.72 -18.95 2.76
C PRO A 36 6.88 -19.86 2.34
N LEU A 37 6.82 -21.16 2.67
CA LEU A 37 7.86 -22.14 2.34
C LEU A 37 7.67 -22.77 0.97
N THR A 38 6.43 -22.83 0.48
CA THR A 38 6.09 -23.52 -0.77
C THR A 38 5.47 -22.62 -1.85
N MET A 39 5.35 -21.31 -1.60
CA MET A 39 4.83 -20.35 -2.57
C MET A 39 5.59 -20.49 -3.92
N PRO A 40 4.87 -20.71 -5.03
CA PRO A 40 5.50 -20.81 -6.35
C PRO A 40 6.29 -19.55 -6.71
N ALA A 41 7.45 -19.74 -7.35
CA ALA A 41 8.39 -18.65 -7.63
C ALA A 41 7.82 -17.59 -8.60
N ASP A 42 6.96 -18.00 -9.52
CA ASP A 42 6.23 -17.11 -10.43
C ASP A 42 5.22 -16.24 -9.67
N LEU A 43 4.47 -16.82 -8.73
CA LEU A 43 3.55 -16.09 -7.87
C LEU A 43 4.29 -15.12 -6.94
N ALA A 44 5.38 -15.54 -6.32
CA ALA A 44 6.23 -14.66 -5.49
C ALA A 44 6.79 -13.48 -6.31
N LYS A 45 7.21 -13.74 -7.55
CA LYS A 45 7.68 -12.70 -8.48
C LYS A 45 6.56 -11.75 -8.89
N ALA A 46 5.35 -12.25 -9.12
CA ALA A 46 4.19 -11.43 -9.45
C ALA A 46 3.83 -10.47 -8.29
N HIS A 47 3.83 -10.96 -7.05
CA HIS A 47 3.65 -10.11 -5.86
C HIS A 47 4.74 -9.06 -5.73
N ALA A 48 6.02 -9.44 -5.87
CA ALA A 48 7.10 -8.46 -5.85
C ALA A 48 6.97 -7.41 -6.99
N GLY A 49 6.31 -7.75 -8.09
CA GLY A 49 5.95 -6.80 -9.15
C GLY A 49 4.85 -5.82 -8.71
N LEU A 50 3.78 -6.36 -8.13
CA LEU A 50 2.65 -5.60 -7.58
C LEU A 50 3.09 -4.67 -6.45
N ASP A 51 3.86 -5.15 -5.49
CA ASP A 51 4.39 -4.36 -4.37
C ASP A 51 5.16 -3.14 -4.86
N ARG A 52 6.03 -3.31 -5.87
CA ARG A 52 6.77 -2.19 -6.47
C ARG A 52 5.84 -1.20 -7.17
N ALA A 53 4.74 -1.66 -7.77
CA ALA A 53 3.76 -0.76 -8.37
C ALA A 53 3.02 0.05 -7.31
N VAL A 54 2.62 -0.57 -6.22
CA VAL A 54 1.95 0.09 -5.08
C VAL A 54 2.89 1.03 -4.34
N ASP A 55 4.13 0.61 -4.06
CA ASP A 55 5.14 1.44 -3.36
C ASP A 55 5.39 2.76 -4.13
N ARG A 56 5.39 2.71 -5.47
CA ARG A 56 5.51 3.90 -6.34
C ARG A 56 4.33 4.85 -6.25
N CYS A 57 3.16 4.38 -5.85
CA CYS A 57 2.00 5.24 -5.58
C CYS A 57 2.20 6.07 -4.30
N TYR A 58 2.95 5.53 -3.34
CA TYR A 58 3.22 6.22 -2.08
C TYR A 58 4.40 7.19 -2.16
N ARG A 59 5.46 6.83 -2.90
CA ARG A 59 6.65 7.66 -3.10
C ARG A 59 7.50 7.15 -4.27
N SER A 60 8.34 8.01 -4.84
CA SER A 60 9.25 7.65 -5.94
C SER A 60 10.40 6.73 -5.54
N GLN A 61 10.88 6.85 -4.29
CA GLN A 61 12.02 6.07 -3.78
C GLN A 61 11.54 4.73 -3.18
N PRO A 62 12.23 3.61 -3.45
CA PRO A 62 11.87 2.33 -2.86
C PRO A 62 12.03 2.35 -1.33
N PHE A 63 11.24 1.52 -0.64
CA PHE A 63 11.43 1.28 0.79
C PHE A 63 12.64 0.36 1.01
N GLY A 64 13.55 0.76 1.90
CA GLY A 64 14.76 -0.02 2.20
C GLY A 64 14.51 -1.20 3.16
N SER A 65 13.39 -1.21 3.87
CA SER A 65 12.95 -2.31 4.73
C SER A 65 11.47 -2.16 5.07
N ASP A 66 10.85 -3.23 5.57
CA ASP A 66 9.47 -3.20 6.05
C ASP A 66 9.29 -2.21 7.21
N ARG A 67 10.30 -2.07 8.08
CA ARG A 67 10.29 -1.06 9.15
C ARG A 67 10.12 0.36 8.58
N VAL A 68 10.90 0.70 7.56
CA VAL A 68 10.84 2.03 6.92
C VAL A 68 9.50 2.21 6.19
N ARG A 69 8.96 1.15 5.60
CA ARG A 69 7.61 1.18 4.99
C ARG A 69 6.55 1.49 6.05
N VAL A 70 6.57 0.78 7.18
CA VAL A 70 5.62 0.97 8.28
C VAL A 70 5.71 2.39 8.88
N GLU A 71 6.92 2.89 9.16
CA GLU A 71 7.13 4.25 9.66
C GLU A 71 6.55 5.31 8.71
N TYR A 72 6.73 5.15 7.40
CA TYR A 72 6.15 6.05 6.39
C TYR A 72 4.62 6.02 6.40
N LEU A 73 4.03 4.82 6.44
CA LEU A 73 2.58 4.64 6.44
C LEU A 73 1.94 5.24 7.72
N PHE A 74 2.56 5.07 8.88
CA PHE A 74 2.10 5.69 10.13
C PHE A 74 2.14 7.22 10.07
N ALA A 75 3.23 7.82 9.58
CA ALA A 75 3.32 9.28 9.44
C ALA A 75 2.25 9.84 8.48
N MET A 76 1.92 9.11 7.41
CA MET A 76 0.84 9.47 6.50
C MET A 76 -0.53 9.33 7.18
N TRP A 77 -0.76 8.25 7.92
CA TRP A 77 -1.99 8.05 8.69
C TRP A 77 -2.20 9.16 9.73
N GLU A 78 -1.17 9.55 10.48
CA GLU A 78 -1.24 10.65 11.45
C GLU A 78 -1.69 11.96 10.80
N ARG A 79 -1.23 12.24 9.57
CA ARG A 79 -1.64 13.43 8.81
C ARG A 79 -3.11 13.37 8.39
N LEU A 80 -3.64 12.18 8.10
CA LEU A 80 -5.05 11.99 7.74
C LEU A 80 -5.96 12.11 8.97
N VAL A 81 -5.49 11.65 10.14
CA VAL A 81 -6.31 11.61 11.37
C VAL A 81 -6.18 12.85 12.25
N SER A 82 -5.03 13.54 12.24
CA SER A 82 -4.79 14.75 13.04
C SER A 82 -5.84 15.88 12.85
N PRO A 83 -6.31 16.17 11.62
CA PRO A 83 -7.40 17.14 11.42
C PRO A 83 -8.74 16.72 12.03
N ILE A 84 -8.96 15.41 12.23
CA ILE A 84 -10.21 14.83 12.73
C ILE A 84 -10.21 14.80 14.27
N THR A 85 -9.04 14.60 14.89
CA THR A 85 -8.89 14.47 16.36
C THR A 85 -8.48 15.76 17.06
N ALA A 86 -8.16 16.84 16.32
CA ALA A 86 -7.82 18.11 16.92
C ALA A 86 -9.02 18.70 17.69
N PRO A 87 -8.89 19.02 18.99
CA PRO A 87 -9.95 19.70 19.71
C PRO A 87 -10.17 21.08 19.09
N VAL A 88 -11.44 21.45 18.86
CA VAL A 88 -11.83 22.78 18.35
C VAL A 88 -11.17 23.84 19.23
N LYS A 89 -10.19 24.57 18.69
CA LYS A 89 -9.52 25.68 19.39
C LYS A 89 -10.57 26.76 19.66
N LYS A 90 -11.02 26.89 20.92
CA LYS A 90 -11.87 28.02 21.35
C LYS A 90 -11.12 29.33 21.09
N THR A 91 -11.61 30.12 20.16
CA THR A 91 -11.10 31.47 19.90
C THR A 91 -11.41 32.34 21.13
N ARG A 92 -10.38 32.74 21.89
CA ARG A 92 -10.54 33.71 22.99
C ARG A 92 -10.85 35.08 22.37
N LYS A 93 -12.11 35.52 22.41
CA LYS A 93 -12.49 36.90 22.09
C LYS A 93 -11.67 37.86 22.97
N ARG A 94 -10.84 38.69 22.35
CA ARG A 94 -10.17 39.84 22.99
C ARG A 94 -11.25 40.78 23.53
N LYS A 95 -11.34 40.91 24.85
CA LYS A 95 -12.14 41.94 25.53
C LYS A 95 -11.39 43.26 25.33
N LYS A 96 -11.96 44.19 24.57
CA LYS A 96 -11.44 45.57 24.48
C LYS A 96 -11.84 46.31 25.76
N SER A 97 -10.85 46.87 26.46
CA SER A 97 -11.03 47.93 27.47
C SER A 97 -11.45 49.23 26.81
#